data_AF-A0A8H7QC79-F1
#
_entry.id   AF-A0A8H7QC79-F1
#
_cell.length_a   1.000
_cell.length_b   1.000
_cell.length_c   1.000
_cell.angle_alpha   90.00
_cell.angle_beta   90.00
_cell.angle_gamma   90.00
#
_symmetry.space_group_name_H-M   'P 1'
#
loop_
_entity.id
_entity.type
_entity.pdbx_description
1 polymer ?
#
loop_
_entity_poly.entity_id
_entity_poly.type
_entity_poly.pdbx_seq_one_letter_code
_entity_poly.pdbx_strand_id
1 'polypeptide(L)'
;MNAASKQKKASTATNSTFIDEAALYDRQIRLWGVEAQQRIRNANILVAGIKGLGNEICKNLVLAGIGSLTILDPEPVTVQDLGAQFFLTEGDIGKNRAEAAVIQVQALNPRVAVRTDKEDIEQKPDAYFAQFDIVCVTYASLPTLIRLDALCRAGKIPFYAADTFGMFGYIFCDLHSHQYIQVRKEEPTTKNATPREISEPRVEEYCTLVQSLDRDWSDVTKGQLKKRVSKAFPMTLLRYRFQELHGRLPTEADERELGTLRNNYLPQLGFKDLSFLDDSMIEILAQTADTEISPVCAIVGGILAQEIIKVLS
;
A
#
# COMPACT_ATOMS: atom_id res chain seq x y z
N MET A 1 -30.74 -12.66 -39.36
CA MET A 1 -29.55 -11.83 -39.09
C MET A 1 -28.31 -12.70 -39.21
N ASN A 2 -27.47 -12.46 -40.22
CA ASN A 2 -26.37 -13.35 -40.63
C ASN A 2 -25.17 -13.29 -39.67
N ALA A 3 -24.48 -14.41 -39.46
CA ALA A 3 -23.31 -14.52 -38.57
C ALA A 3 -22.19 -13.50 -38.91
N ALA A 4 -22.03 -13.18 -40.20
CA ALA A 4 -21.06 -12.18 -40.68
C ALA A 4 -21.35 -10.75 -40.19
N SER A 5 -22.61 -10.36 -39.99
CA SER A 5 -22.97 -9.04 -39.46
C SER A 5 -22.77 -8.92 -37.95
N LYS A 6 -22.84 -10.05 -37.22
CA LYS A 6 -22.48 -10.12 -35.79
C LYS A 6 -20.96 -10.05 -35.61
N GLN A 7 -20.17 -10.75 -36.44
CA GLN A 7 -18.70 -10.68 -36.41
C GLN A 7 -18.15 -9.30 -36.75
N LYS A 8 -18.68 -8.61 -37.78
CA LYS A 8 -18.28 -7.23 -38.10
C LYS A 8 -18.64 -6.23 -36.99
N LYS A 9 -19.82 -6.36 -36.36
CA LYS A 9 -20.19 -5.50 -35.22
C LYS A 9 -19.31 -5.75 -33.99
N ALA A 10 -18.99 -7.01 -33.70
CA ALA A 10 -18.08 -7.38 -32.62
C ALA A 10 -16.66 -6.82 -32.88
N SER A 11 -16.09 -7.02 -34.07
CA SER A 11 -14.75 -6.51 -34.40
C SER A 11 -14.65 -4.98 -34.39
N THR A 12 -15.71 -4.28 -34.78
CA THR A 12 -15.75 -2.81 -34.77
C THR A 12 -15.93 -2.25 -33.36
N ALA A 13 -16.73 -2.92 -32.51
CA ALA A 13 -16.88 -2.55 -31.10
C ALA A 13 -15.57 -2.77 -30.33
N THR A 14 -14.91 -3.92 -30.51
CA THR A 14 -13.62 -4.23 -29.91
C THR A 14 -12.53 -3.23 -30.32
N ASN A 15 -12.44 -2.87 -31.60
CA ASN A 15 -11.49 -1.86 -32.06
C ASN A 15 -11.78 -0.46 -31.50
N SER A 16 -13.05 -0.09 -31.31
CA SER A 16 -13.44 1.17 -30.69
C SER A 16 -13.04 1.24 -29.21
N THR A 17 -13.21 0.15 -28.45
CA THR A 17 -12.80 0.11 -27.03
C THR A 17 -11.29 0.21 -26.87
N PHE A 18 -10.52 -0.45 -27.76
CA PHE A 18 -9.05 -0.35 -27.76
C PHE A 18 -8.54 1.05 -28.09
N ILE A 19 -9.16 1.74 -29.06
CA ILE A 19 -8.76 3.11 -29.44
C ILE A 19 -9.08 4.12 -28.31
N ASP A 20 -10.24 3.99 -27.67
CA ASP A 20 -10.65 4.83 -26.54
C ASP A 20 -9.75 4.60 -25.30
N GLU A 21 -9.35 3.35 -25.06
CA GLU A 21 -8.44 2.99 -23.98
C GLU A 21 -7.00 3.50 -24.22
N ALA A 22 -6.50 3.37 -25.45
CA ALA A 22 -5.20 3.91 -25.83
C ALA A 22 -5.16 5.44 -25.69
N ALA A 23 -6.26 6.14 -25.98
CA ALA A 23 -6.38 7.58 -25.78
C ALA A 23 -6.44 7.96 -24.28
N LEU A 24 -7.18 7.20 -23.47
CA LEU A 24 -7.30 7.43 -22.03
C LEU A 24 -5.95 7.29 -21.31
N TYR A 25 -5.18 6.24 -21.64
CA TYR A 25 -3.88 5.96 -21.04
C TYR A 25 -2.71 6.50 -21.84
N ASP A 26 -2.90 7.32 -22.88
CA ASP A 26 -1.83 7.81 -23.75
C ASP A 26 -0.67 8.43 -22.94
N ARG A 27 -0.98 9.25 -21.93
CA ARG A 27 0.04 9.85 -21.04
C ARG A 27 0.80 8.81 -20.22
N GLN A 28 0.11 7.78 -19.73
CA GLN A 28 0.68 6.69 -18.93
C GLN A 28 1.55 5.78 -19.81
N ILE A 29 1.04 5.38 -20.97
CA ILE A 29 1.74 4.59 -21.99
C ILE A 29 3.01 5.30 -22.47
N ARG A 30 3.01 6.63 -22.60
CA ARG A 30 4.23 7.39 -22.92
C ARG A 30 5.30 7.32 -21.84
N LEU A 31 4.91 7.07 -20.59
CA LEU A 31 5.81 7.01 -19.45
C LEU A 31 6.46 5.62 -19.31
N TRP A 32 5.64 4.56 -19.27
CA TRP A 32 6.12 3.20 -18.99
C TRP A 32 6.01 2.23 -20.18
N GLY A 33 5.42 2.64 -21.30
CA GLY A 33 5.29 1.82 -22.51
C GLY A 33 4.03 0.97 -22.54
N VAL A 34 3.76 0.41 -23.73
CA VAL A 34 2.55 -0.38 -24.00
C VAL A 34 2.57 -1.72 -23.27
N GLU A 35 3.72 -2.39 -23.22
CA GLU A 35 3.86 -3.70 -22.56
C GLU A 35 3.63 -3.61 -21.05
N ALA A 36 4.16 -2.57 -20.41
CA ALA A 36 3.89 -2.26 -19.01
C ALA A 36 2.41 -2.03 -18.75
N GLN A 37 1.74 -1.22 -19.58
CA GLN A 37 0.30 -0.98 -19.46
C GLN A 37 -0.51 -2.27 -19.63
N GLN A 38 -0.07 -3.19 -20.50
CA GLN A 38 -0.72 -4.48 -20.68
C GLN A 38 -0.58 -5.37 -19.44
N ARG A 39 0.58 -5.36 -18.75
CA ARG A 39 0.74 -6.05 -17.47
C ARG A 39 -0.16 -5.45 -16.39
N ILE A 40 -0.17 -4.12 -16.25
CA ILE A 40 -1.06 -3.40 -15.33
C ILE A 40 -2.52 -3.82 -15.56
N ARG A 41 -2.98 -3.79 -16.81
CA ARG A 41 -4.35 -4.17 -17.20
C ARG A 41 -4.72 -5.61 -16.86
N ASN A 42 -3.75 -6.52 -16.76
CA ASN A 42 -4.03 -7.92 -16.44
C ASN A 42 -3.94 -8.22 -14.93
N ALA A 43 -3.50 -7.26 -14.12
CA ALA A 43 -3.27 -7.46 -12.69
C ALA A 43 -4.58 -7.55 -11.89
N ASN A 44 -4.66 -8.55 -11.02
CA ASN A 44 -5.68 -8.74 -10.01
C ASN A 44 -5.12 -8.44 -8.62
N ILE A 45 -5.58 -7.37 -7.98
CA ILE A 45 -5.01 -6.86 -6.73
C ILE A 45 -6.01 -6.97 -5.59
N LEU A 46 -5.55 -7.42 -4.43
CA LEU A 46 -6.27 -7.33 -3.17
C LEU A 46 -5.80 -6.10 -2.39
N VAL A 47 -6.74 -5.25 -1.97
CA VAL A 47 -6.51 -4.22 -0.95
C VAL A 47 -7.40 -4.53 0.25
N ALA A 48 -6.78 -4.83 1.39
CA ALA A 48 -7.46 -5.05 2.66
C ALA A 48 -7.41 -3.82 3.55
N GLY A 49 -8.59 -3.36 3.98
CA GLY A 49 -8.83 -2.09 4.67
C GLY A 49 -9.09 -0.94 3.68
N ILE A 50 -10.24 -0.28 3.80
CA ILE A 50 -10.62 0.88 2.98
C ILE A 50 -11.00 2.11 3.82
N LYS A 51 -10.22 2.36 4.87
CA LYS A 51 -10.17 3.67 5.54
C LYS A 51 -9.51 4.73 4.63
N GLY A 52 -9.09 5.88 5.17
CA GLY A 52 -8.47 6.98 4.42
C GLY A 52 -7.25 6.57 3.57
N LEU A 53 -6.32 5.77 4.10
CA LEU A 53 -5.18 5.27 3.33
C LEU A 53 -5.59 4.29 2.21
N GLY A 54 -6.40 3.28 2.54
CA GLY A 54 -6.91 2.29 1.58
C GLY A 54 -7.68 2.94 0.43
N ASN A 55 -8.46 3.96 0.74
CA ASN A 55 -9.18 4.81 -0.21
C ASN A 55 -8.25 5.48 -1.24
N GLU A 56 -7.13 6.04 -0.79
CA GLU A 56 -6.11 6.64 -1.66
C GLU A 56 -5.39 5.59 -2.52
N ILE A 57 -5.07 4.43 -1.96
CA ILE A 57 -4.48 3.31 -2.72
C ILE A 57 -5.45 2.86 -3.82
N CYS A 58 -6.71 2.59 -3.48
CA CYS A 58 -7.74 2.14 -4.42
C CYS A 58 -7.95 3.15 -5.56
N LYS A 59 -8.07 4.44 -5.24
CA LYS A 59 -8.20 5.51 -6.24
C LYS A 59 -7.06 5.43 -7.28
N ASN A 60 -5.82 5.42 -6.81
CA ASN A 60 -4.65 5.47 -7.70
C ASN A 60 -4.53 4.21 -8.55
N LEU A 61 -4.76 3.02 -7.97
CA LEU A 61 -4.72 1.75 -8.72
C LEU A 61 -5.81 1.67 -9.80
N VAL A 62 -7.04 2.08 -9.47
CA VAL A 62 -8.16 2.06 -10.42
C VAL A 62 -7.96 3.07 -11.56
N LEU A 63 -7.42 4.26 -11.26
CA LEU A 63 -7.09 5.26 -12.28
C LEU A 63 -5.89 4.85 -13.15
N ALA A 64 -4.97 4.02 -12.64
CA ALA A 64 -3.89 3.42 -13.42
C ALA A 64 -4.38 2.33 -14.40
N GLY A 65 -5.61 1.84 -14.22
CA GLY A 65 -6.24 0.90 -15.13
C GLY A 65 -5.81 -0.55 -14.91
N ILE A 66 -5.70 -0.97 -13.65
CA ILE A 66 -5.48 -2.38 -13.29
C ILE A 66 -6.63 -3.28 -13.81
N GLY A 67 -6.41 -4.59 -13.91
CA GLY A 67 -7.44 -5.51 -14.38
C GLY A 67 -8.63 -5.65 -13.43
N SER A 68 -8.32 -5.97 -12.17
CA SER A 68 -9.33 -6.07 -11.12
C SER A 68 -8.80 -5.68 -9.75
N LEU A 69 -9.69 -5.13 -8.94
CA LEU A 69 -9.45 -4.77 -7.56
C LEU A 69 -10.46 -5.48 -6.68
N THR A 70 -10.00 -6.22 -5.67
CA THR A 70 -10.86 -6.71 -4.58
C THR A 70 -10.57 -5.89 -3.34
N ILE A 71 -11.61 -5.26 -2.79
CA ILE A 71 -11.57 -4.49 -1.56
C ILE A 71 -12.11 -5.36 -0.43
N LEU A 72 -11.26 -5.73 0.52
CA LEU A 72 -11.66 -6.52 1.69
C LEU A 72 -11.71 -5.61 2.92
N ASP A 73 -12.90 -5.41 3.50
CA ASP A 73 -13.06 -4.68 4.75
C ASP A 73 -14.32 -5.17 5.48
N PRO A 74 -14.19 -5.77 6.68
CA PRO A 74 -15.35 -6.28 7.41
C PRO A 74 -16.12 -5.18 8.17
N GLU A 75 -15.50 -4.02 8.39
CA GLU A 75 -16.02 -3.03 9.33
C GLU A 75 -17.17 -2.19 8.74
N PRO A 76 -18.09 -1.72 9.60
CA PRO A 76 -19.09 -0.75 9.18
C PRO A 76 -18.49 0.65 9.04
N VAL A 77 -19.14 1.50 8.24
CA VAL A 77 -18.84 2.93 8.14
C VAL A 77 -19.17 3.61 9.47
N THR A 78 -18.19 4.32 10.00
CA THR A 78 -18.31 5.16 11.20
C THR A 78 -18.26 6.65 10.82
N VAL A 79 -18.59 7.53 11.77
CA VAL A 79 -18.52 8.99 11.55
C VAL A 79 -17.06 9.43 11.30
N GLN A 80 -16.11 8.77 11.96
CA GLN A 80 -14.68 9.04 11.86
C GLN A 80 -14.16 8.79 10.44
N ASP A 81 -14.69 7.79 9.74
CA ASP A 81 -14.28 7.45 8.37
C ASP A 81 -14.52 8.62 7.41
N LEU A 82 -15.58 9.41 7.61
CA LEU A 82 -15.95 10.54 6.73
C LEU A 82 -14.89 11.66 6.71
N GLY A 83 -13.98 11.70 7.69
CA GLY A 83 -12.93 12.72 7.77
C GLY A 83 -11.79 12.52 6.75
N ALA A 84 -11.52 11.28 6.34
CA ALA A 84 -10.41 10.94 5.45
C ALA A 84 -10.82 10.08 4.23
N GLN A 85 -12.03 9.53 4.24
CA GLN A 85 -12.55 8.64 3.21
C GLN A 85 -13.57 9.39 2.33
N PHE A 86 -13.18 9.75 1.11
CA PHE A 86 -13.99 10.59 0.21
C PHE A 86 -14.96 9.83 -0.73
N PHE A 87 -15.01 8.50 -0.66
CA PHE A 87 -16.02 7.68 -1.34
C PHE A 87 -17.29 7.49 -0.52
N LEU A 88 -17.26 7.79 0.78
CA LEU A 88 -18.37 7.60 1.70
C LEU A 88 -19.11 8.91 1.97
N THR A 89 -20.39 8.79 2.28
CA THR A 89 -21.25 9.91 2.68
C THR A 89 -21.88 9.64 4.05
N GLU A 90 -22.46 10.66 4.68
CA GLU A 90 -23.22 10.48 5.94
C GLU A 90 -24.33 9.43 5.83
N GLY A 91 -24.92 9.27 4.64
CA GLY A 91 -25.95 8.27 4.37
C GLY A 91 -25.44 6.83 4.32
N ASP A 92 -24.13 6.61 4.43
CA ASP A 92 -23.50 5.30 4.43
C ASP A 92 -23.15 4.79 5.83
N ILE A 93 -23.27 5.62 6.87
CA ILE A 93 -22.99 5.24 8.26
C ILE A 93 -23.78 3.96 8.62
N GLY A 94 -23.07 2.98 9.17
CA GLY A 94 -23.61 1.67 9.55
C GLY A 94 -23.66 0.61 8.44
N LYS A 95 -23.46 0.98 7.16
CA LYS A 95 -23.26 0.00 6.07
C LYS A 95 -21.84 -0.56 6.14
N ASN A 96 -21.57 -1.71 5.51
CA ASN A 96 -20.20 -2.21 5.36
C ASN A 96 -19.35 -1.22 4.54
N ARG A 97 -18.13 -0.95 4.99
CA ARG A 97 -17.26 0.08 4.40
C ARG A 97 -16.86 -0.23 2.96
N ALA A 98 -16.50 -1.48 2.65
CA ALA A 98 -16.15 -1.91 1.30
C ALA A 98 -17.36 -1.81 0.35
N GLU A 99 -18.50 -2.34 0.77
CA GLU A 99 -19.75 -2.30 -0.02
C GLU A 99 -20.24 -0.86 -0.28
N ALA A 100 -20.07 0.04 0.68
CA ALA A 100 -20.44 1.45 0.50
C ALA A 100 -19.48 2.18 -0.47
N ALA A 101 -18.18 1.94 -0.36
CA ALA A 101 -17.17 2.60 -1.20
C ALA A 101 -17.16 2.13 -2.66
N VAL A 102 -17.52 0.86 -2.93
CA VAL A 102 -17.37 0.23 -4.26
C VAL A 102 -18.02 1.00 -5.39
N ILE A 103 -19.16 1.65 -5.14
CA ILE A 103 -19.90 2.40 -6.16
C ILE A 103 -19.04 3.54 -6.71
N GLN A 104 -18.43 4.32 -5.81
CA GLN A 104 -17.59 5.45 -6.20
C GLN A 104 -16.24 4.99 -6.74
N VAL A 105 -15.66 3.93 -6.16
CA VAL A 105 -14.41 3.34 -6.68
C VAL A 105 -14.59 2.86 -8.12
N GLN A 106 -15.67 2.11 -8.41
CA GLN A 106 -15.98 1.62 -9.75
C GLN A 106 -16.25 2.77 -10.74
N ALA A 107 -16.84 3.87 -10.28
CA ALA A 107 -17.13 5.04 -11.11
C ALA A 107 -15.85 5.75 -11.61
N LEU A 108 -14.71 5.62 -10.92
CA LEU A 108 -13.43 6.18 -11.35
C LEU A 108 -12.98 5.60 -12.69
N ASN A 109 -13.20 4.30 -12.90
CA ASN A 109 -12.81 3.63 -14.13
C ASN A 109 -13.69 2.40 -14.41
N PRO A 110 -14.69 2.51 -15.31
CA PRO A 110 -15.59 1.40 -15.67
C PRO A 110 -14.89 0.18 -16.30
N ARG A 111 -13.61 0.29 -16.66
CA ARG A 111 -12.83 -0.79 -17.26
C ARG A 111 -12.18 -1.71 -16.22
N VAL A 112 -12.03 -1.24 -14.99
CA VAL A 112 -11.48 -2.04 -13.89
C VAL A 112 -12.63 -2.80 -13.24
N ALA A 113 -12.48 -4.11 -13.05
CA ALA A 113 -13.46 -4.89 -12.30
C ALA A 113 -13.24 -4.71 -10.79
N VAL A 114 -14.11 -3.96 -10.13
CA VAL A 114 -14.03 -3.75 -8.67
C VAL A 114 -14.98 -4.70 -7.95
N ARG A 115 -14.47 -5.42 -6.96
CA ARG A 115 -15.20 -6.39 -6.13
C ARG A 115 -15.01 -6.05 -4.65
N THR A 116 -15.93 -6.52 -3.82
CA THR A 116 -15.87 -6.35 -2.37
C THR A 116 -15.93 -7.68 -1.66
N ASP A 117 -15.27 -7.75 -0.52
CA ASP A 117 -15.34 -8.85 0.43
C ASP A 117 -15.50 -8.26 1.84
N LYS A 118 -16.48 -8.78 2.58
CA LYS A 118 -16.85 -8.26 3.91
C LYS A 118 -16.44 -9.20 5.05
N GLU A 119 -15.81 -10.32 4.73
CA GLU A 119 -15.31 -11.21 5.76
C GLU A 119 -14.00 -10.68 6.32
N ASP A 120 -13.72 -11.03 7.56
CA ASP A 120 -12.47 -10.71 8.22
C ASP A 120 -11.29 -11.43 7.53
N ILE A 121 -10.23 -10.67 7.26
CA ILE A 121 -8.99 -11.16 6.65
C ILE A 121 -8.34 -12.27 7.49
N GLU A 122 -8.51 -12.25 8.80
CA GLU A 122 -7.97 -13.27 9.72
C GLU A 122 -8.67 -14.61 9.52
N GLN A 123 -9.93 -14.61 9.10
CA GLN A 123 -10.74 -15.80 8.85
C GLN A 123 -10.58 -16.36 7.43
N LYS A 124 -9.88 -15.64 6.54
CA LYS A 124 -9.67 -16.11 5.16
C LYS A 124 -8.74 -17.33 5.13
N PRO A 125 -9.12 -18.39 4.39
CA PRO A 125 -8.24 -19.53 4.17
C PRO A 125 -7.04 -19.09 3.32
N ASP A 126 -5.87 -19.66 3.57
CA ASP A 126 -4.63 -19.26 2.89
C ASP A 126 -4.74 -19.34 1.35
N ALA A 127 -5.49 -20.31 0.84
CA ALA A 127 -5.75 -20.49 -0.59
C ALA A 127 -6.51 -19.31 -1.23
N TYR A 128 -7.21 -18.50 -0.45
CA TYR A 128 -7.88 -17.29 -0.92
C TYR A 128 -6.89 -16.30 -1.54
N PHE A 129 -5.69 -16.15 -0.96
CA PHE A 129 -4.73 -15.15 -1.40
C PHE A 129 -4.02 -15.52 -2.70
N ALA A 130 -3.99 -16.82 -3.04
CA ALA A 130 -3.32 -17.34 -4.23
C ALA A 130 -3.92 -16.87 -5.58
N GLN A 131 -5.11 -16.26 -5.55
CA GLN A 131 -5.77 -15.74 -6.74
C GLN A 131 -5.32 -14.32 -7.15
N PHE A 132 -4.58 -13.62 -6.27
CA PHE A 132 -4.15 -12.24 -6.49
C PHE A 132 -2.71 -12.19 -6.97
N ASP A 133 -2.43 -11.26 -7.87
CA ASP A 133 -1.07 -10.97 -8.31
C ASP A 133 -0.32 -10.11 -7.28
N ILE A 134 -1.03 -9.29 -6.50
CA ILE A 134 -0.49 -8.45 -5.44
C ILE A 134 -1.46 -8.39 -4.26
N VAL A 135 -0.94 -8.49 -3.04
CA VAL A 135 -1.70 -8.33 -1.80
C VAL A 135 -1.19 -7.09 -1.05
N CYS A 136 -2.09 -6.15 -0.79
CA CYS A 136 -1.84 -4.95 -0.03
C CYS A 136 -2.75 -4.89 1.19
N VAL A 137 -2.17 -4.70 2.38
CA VAL A 137 -2.89 -4.72 3.65
C VAL A 137 -2.64 -3.45 4.43
N THR A 138 -3.72 -2.86 4.95
CA THR A 138 -3.70 -1.66 5.78
C THR A 138 -4.48 -1.91 7.08
N TYR A 139 -4.05 -1.25 8.16
CA TYR A 139 -4.66 -1.27 9.49
C TYR A 139 -4.86 -2.67 10.10
N ALA A 140 -4.00 -3.63 9.76
CA ALA A 140 -4.08 -5.00 10.29
C ALA A 140 -3.16 -5.20 11.51
N SER A 141 -3.49 -6.19 12.32
CA SER A 141 -2.67 -6.62 13.46
C SER A 141 -1.32 -7.17 12.98
N LEU A 142 -0.27 -7.00 13.78
CA LEU A 142 1.06 -7.54 13.43
C LEU A 142 1.05 -9.06 13.16
N PRO A 143 0.34 -9.91 13.95
CA PRO A 143 0.22 -11.34 13.64
C PRO A 143 -0.36 -11.60 12.24
N THR A 144 -1.37 -10.82 11.84
CA THR A 144 -1.99 -10.93 10.53
C THR A 144 -1.05 -10.50 9.41
N LEU A 145 -0.30 -9.40 9.59
CA LEU A 145 0.71 -8.98 8.63
C LEU A 145 1.81 -10.03 8.46
N ILE A 146 2.30 -10.62 9.57
CA ILE A 146 3.31 -11.69 9.54
C ILE A 146 2.77 -12.94 8.81
N ARG A 147 1.52 -13.35 9.09
CA ARG A 147 0.88 -14.48 8.40
C ARG A 147 0.85 -14.24 6.89
N LEU A 148 0.36 -13.07 6.48
CA LEU A 148 0.16 -12.76 5.07
C LEU A 148 1.48 -12.57 4.31
N ASP A 149 2.48 -11.94 4.92
CA ASP A 149 3.84 -11.85 4.38
C ASP A 149 4.40 -13.25 4.07
N ALA A 150 4.33 -14.17 5.04
CA ALA A 150 4.81 -15.54 4.86
C ALA A 150 4.04 -16.32 3.78
N LEU A 151 2.72 -16.17 3.74
CA LEU A 151 1.86 -16.82 2.73
C LEU A 151 2.13 -16.29 1.33
N CYS A 152 2.23 -14.97 1.19
CA CYS A 152 2.53 -14.30 -0.07
C CYS A 152 3.92 -14.72 -0.58
N ARG A 153 4.92 -14.81 0.31
CA ARG A 153 6.25 -15.34 -0.01
C ARG A 153 6.23 -16.79 -0.48
N ALA A 154 5.44 -17.66 0.14
CA ALA A 154 5.27 -19.03 -0.33
C ALA A 154 4.58 -19.10 -1.71
N GLY A 155 3.64 -18.21 -1.97
CA GLY A 155 2.92 -18.08 -3.24
C GLY A 155 3.65 -17.29 -4.33
N LYS A 156 4.80 -16.67 -4.03
CA LYS A 156 5.51 -15.71 -4.89
C LYS A 156 4.66 -14.50 -5.29
N ILE A 157 3.84 -14.02 -4.37
CA ILE A 157 2.91 -12.89 -4.55
C ILE A 157 3.54 -11.68 -3.85
N PRO A 158 3.87 -10.58 -4.56
CA PRO A 158 4.29 -9.34 -3.92
C PRO A 158 3.35 -8.91 -2.78
N PHE A 159 3.93 -8.66 -1.61
CA PHE A 159 3.20 -8.26 -0.42
C PHE A 159 3.54 -6.82 -0.02
N TYR A 160 2.51 -6.07 0.35
CA TYR A 160 2.63 -4.72 0.87
C TYR A 160 1.84 -4.58 2.17
N ALA A 161 2.44 -3.91 3.15
CA ALA A 161 1.77 -3.48 4.36
C ALA A 161 1.97 -1.98 4.57
N ALA A 162 0.92 -1.23 4.90
CA ALA A 162 1.05 0.20 5.13
C ALA A 162 -0.03 0.73 6.07
N ASP A 163 0.37 1.63 6.96
CA ASP A 163 -0.54 2.35 7.85
C ASP A 163 -0.17 3.83 7.91
N THR A 164 -1.14 4.64 8.33
CA THR A 164 -0.93 6.01 8.81
C THR A 164 -1.39 6.14 10.26
N PHE A 165 -0.70 6.98 11.03
CA PHE A 165 -1.07 7.35 12.40
C PHE A 165 -0.64 8.79 12.66
N GLY A 166 -1.61 9.69 12.69
CA GLY A 166 -1.40 11.13 12.76
C GLY A 166 -0.57 11.64 11.58
N MET A 167 0.54 12.30 11.90
CA MET A 167 1.47 12.89 10.92
C MET A 167 2.49 11.88 10.37
N PHE A 168 2.37 10.61 10.73
CA PHE A 168 3.30 9.55 10.35
C PHE A 168 2.59 8.47 9.54
N GLY A 169 3.39 7.73 8.80
CA GLY A 169 2.97 6.50 8.15
C GLY A 169 4.18 5.72 7.69
N TYR A 170 3.96 4.47 7.29
CA TYR A 170 5.00 3.64 6.72
C TYR A 170 4.46 2.84 5.55
N ILE A 171 5.38 2.38 4.72
CA ILE A 171 5.15 1.36 3.70
C ILE A 171 6.22 0.30 3.92
N PHE A 172 5.77 -0.94 4.06
CA PHE A 172 6.59 -2.14 3.99
C PHE A 172 6.27 -2.88 2.69
N CYS A 173 7.28 -3.47 2.08
CA CYS A 173 7.12 -4.32 0.92
C CYS A 173 8.05 -5.53 0.99
N ASP A 174 7.53 -6.69 0.61
CA ASP A 174 8.28 -7.91 0.36
C ASP A 174 7.99 -8.38 -1.07
N LEU A 175 8.98 -8.19 -1.95
CA LEU A 175 8.93 -8.60 -3.36
C LEU A 175 9.77 -9.88 -3.61
N HIS A 176 10.29 -10.50 -2.55
CA HIS A 176 11.19 -11.65 -2.60
C HIS A 176 12.48 -11.34 -3.36
N SER A 177 12.77 -12.05 -4.46
CA SER A 177 13.81 -11.72 -5.43
C SER A 177 13.16 -11.01 -6.60
N HIS A 178 13.23 -9.68 -6.61
CA HIS A 178 12.58 -8.85 -7.62
C HIS A 178 13.54 -8.48 -8.74
N GLN A 179 13.20 -8.85 -9.96
CA GLN A 179 13.97 -8.54 -11.15
C GLN A 179 13.30 -7.41 -11.93
N TYR A 180 14.05 -6.35 -12.23
CA TYR A 180 13.54 -5.20 -12.98
C TYR A 180 14.59 -4.60 -13.89
N ILE A 181 14.14 -3.82 -14.88
CA ILE A 181 15.02 -3.09 -15.79
C ILE A 181 15.15 -1.66 -15.26
N GLN A 182 16.37 -1.25 -14.92
CA GLN A 182 16.65 0.14 -14.57
C GLN A 182 17.08 0.90 -15.83
N VAL A 183 16.27 1.87 -16.24
CA VAL A 183 16.61 2.80 -17.33
C VAL A 183 17.28 4.04 -16.74
N ARG A 184 18.54 4.28 -17.09
CA ARG A 184 19.28 5.50 -16.75
C ARG A 184 19.48 6.36 -17.99
N LYS A 185 19.21 7.65 -17.86
CA LYS A 185 19.55 8.64 -18.88
C LYS A 185 20.94 9.16 -18.59
N GLU A 186 21.89 8.89 -19.48
CA GLU A 186 23.19 9.54 -19.43
C GLU A 186 23.06 10.98 -19.92
N GLU A 187 23.62 11.91 -19.14
CA GLU A 187 23.73 13.28 -19.57
C GLU A 187 24.58 13.37 -20.84
N PRO A 188 24.12 14.11 -21.86
CA PRO A 188 24.87 14.22 -23.10
C PRO A 188 26.23 14.89 -22.86
N THR A 189 27.30 14.23 -23.29
CA THR A 189 28.68 14.73 -23.18
C THR A 189 28.96 15.98 -24.02
N THR A 190 28.05 16.34 -24.93
CA THR A 190 28.12 17.55 -25.77
C THR A 190 26.76 18.24 -25.85
N LYS A 191 26.77 19.58 -25.98
CA LYS A 191 25.55 20.42 -25.99
C LYS A 191 24.51 20.08 -27.07
N ASN A 192 24.87 19.29 -28.09
CA ASN A 192 23.99 18.90 -29.20
C ASN A 192 23.68 17.39 -29.25
N ALA A 193 24.13 16.59 -28.27
CA ALA A 193 23.85 15.16 -28.25
C ALA A 193 22.50 14.88 -27.55
N THR A 194 21.73 13.94 -28.10
CA THR A 194 20.54 13.39 -27.44
C THR A 194 20.98 12.54 -26.24
N PRO A 195 20.31 12.64 -25.08
CA PRO A 195 20.56 11.77 -23.94
C PRO A 195 20.49 10.30 -24.37
N ARG A 196 21.47 9.50 -23.95
CA ARG A 196 21.49 8.06 -24.21
C ARG A 196 20.75 7.36 -23.07
N GLU A 197 19.82 6.48 -23.41
CA GLU A 197 19.18 5.59 -22.43
C GLU A 197 19.97 4.28 -22.34
N ILE A 198 20.40 3.95 -21.12
CA ILE A 198 21.03 2.68 -20.80
C ILE A 198 20.02 1.87 -19.98
N SER A 199 19.72 0.66 -20.42
CA SER A 199 18.86 -0.29 -19.71
C SER A 199 19.71 -1.39 -19.10
N GLU A 200 19.68 -1.53 -17.78
CA GLU A 200 20.42 -2.56 -17.04
C GLU A 200 19.46 -3.47 -16.27
N PRO A 201 19.59 -4.80 -16.37
CA PRO A 201 18.85 -5.70 -15.49
C PRO A 201 19.39 -5.58 -14.06
N ARG A 202 18.47 -5.50 -13.10
CA ARG A 202 18.75 -5.46 -11.66
C ARG A 202 17.98 -6.56 -10.96
N VAL A 203 18.56 -7.06 -9.87
CA VAL A 203 17.91 -7.99 -8.94
C VAL A 203 18.04 -7.38 -7.55
N GLU A 204 16.94 -7.30 -6.84
CA GLU A 204 16.86 -6.79 -5.48
C GLU A 204 16.20 -7.82 -4.57
N GLU A 205 16.87 -8.13 -3.45
CA GLU A 205 16.43 -9.14 -2.49
C GLU A 205 15.76 -8.46 -1.29
N TYR A 206 14.50 -8.80 -1.06
CA TYR A 206 13.69 -8.28 0.03
C TYR A 206 13.70 -9.24 1.22
N CYS A 207 13.65 -8.68 2.43
CA CYS A 207 13.53 -9.45 3.67
C CYS A 207 12.06 -9.54 4.10
N THR A 208 11.73 -10.57 4.89
CA THR A 208 10.39 -10.71 5.49
C THR A 208 10.10 -9.55 6.45
N LEU A 209 8.81 -9.34 6.76
CA LEU A 209 8.39 -8.37 7.77
C LEU A 209 9.07 -8.63 9.12
N VAL A 210 9.09 -9.89 9.57
CA VAL A 210 9.73 -10.29 10.84
C VAL A 210 11.21 -9.89 10.85
N GLN A 211 11.96 -10.23 9.81
CA GLN A 211 13.38 -9.87 9.70
C GLN A 211 13.59 -8.35 9.71
N SER A 212 12.68 -7.58 9.11
CA SER A 212 12.77 -6.11 9.09
C SER A 212 12.54 -5.49 10.47
N LEU A 213 11.64 -6.08 11.27
CA LEU A 213 11.27 -5.60 12.61
C LEU A 213 12.28 -6.05 13.68
N ASP A 214 12.84 -7.25 13.54
CA ASP A 214 13.82 -7.84 14.47
C ASP A 214 15.27 -7.39 14.22
N ARG A 215 15.47 -6.37 13.38
CA ARG A 215 16.80 -5.82 13.12
C ARG A 215 17.46 -5.37 14.43
N ASP A 216 18.67 -5.86 14.70
CA ASP A 216 19.53 -5.31 15.76
C ASP A 216 20.13 -3.97 15.32
N TRP A 217 19.98 -2.96 16.18
CA TRP A 217 20.45 -1.59 15.97
C TRP A 217 21.74 -1.27 16.74
N SER A 218 22.32 -2.26 17.42
CA SER A 218 23.54 -2.09 18.23
C SER A 218 24.75 -1.64 17.41
N ASP A 219 24.77 -1.90 16.11
CA ASP A 219 25.81 -1.50 15.16
C ASP A 219 25.71 -0.03 14.73
N VAL A 220 24.57 0.63 14.97
CA VAL A 220 24.33 2.01 14.51
C VAL A 220 24.74 3.02 15.59
N THR A 221 25.59 3.97 15.20
CA THR A 221 25.99 5.06 16.10
C THR A 221 24.86 6.06 16.34
N LYS A 222 24.92 6.79 17.46
CA LYS A 222 24.00 7.90 17.79
C LYS A 222 23.81 8.90 16.64
N GLY A 223 24.90 9.30 15.99
CA GLY A 223 24.85 10.25 14.87
C GLY A 223 24.20 9.66 13.62
N GLN A 224 24.34 8.36 13.39
CA GLN A 224 23.69 7.66 12.27
C GLN A 224 22.21 7.43 12.54
N LEU A 225 21.81 7.05 13.76
CA LEU A 225 20.41 6.90 14.15
C LEU A 225 19.62 8.19 13.84
N LYS A 226 20.12 9.34 14.32
CA LYS A 226 19.47 10.65 14.11
C LYS A 226 19.39 11.08 12.65
N LYS A 227 20.32 10.63 11.80
CA LYS A 227 20.41 11.06 10.38
C LYS A 227 19.73 10.10 9.40
N ARG A 228 19.68 8.81 9.73
CA ARG A 228 19.28 7.75 8.79
C ARG A 228 17.97 7.08 9.15
N VAL A 229 17.51 7.21 10.39
CA VAL A 229 16.32 6.49 10.87
C VAL A 229 15.18 7.48 11.04
N SER A 230 14.11 7.27 10.29
CA SER A 230 12.86 8.01 10.51
C SER A 230 12.30 7.67 11.89
N LYS A 231 11.82 8.69 12.62
CA LYS A 231 11.13 8.50 13.91
C LYS A 231 9.88 7.63 13.77
N ALA A 232 9.27 7.58 12.57
CA ALA A 232 8.13 6.73 12.29
C ALA A 232 8.42 5.24 12.57
N PHE A 233 9.65 4.77 12.30
CA PHE A 233 10.00 3.36 12.49
C PHE A 233 9.89 2.88 13.95
N PRO A 234 10.61 3.47 14.94
CA PRO A 234 10.44 3.06 16.33
C PRO A 234 9.05 3.39 16.89
N MET A 235 8.34 4.40 16.38
CA MET A 235 6.94 4.62 16.74
C MET A 235 6.05 3.45 16.29
N THR A 236 6.25 2.94 15.07
CA THR A 236 5.58 1.73 14.58
C THR A 236 5.91 0.52 15.46
N LEU A 237 7.18 0.33 15.85
CA LEU A 237 7.58 -0.75 16.77
C LEU A 237 6.84 -0.67 18.11
N LEU A 238 6.73 0.52 18.69
CA LEU A 238 5.99 0.73 19.94
C LEU A 238 4.49 0.50 19.76
N ARG A 239 3.91 0.94 18.64
CA ARG A 239 2.49 0.75 18.31
C ARG A 239 2.15 -0.74 18.20
N TYR A 240 2.98 -1.52 17.49
CA TYR A 240 2.80 -2.97 17.41
C TYR A 240 3.00 -3.66 18.75
N ARG A 241 4.05 -3.31 19.50
CA ARG A 241 4.30 -3.93 20.80
C ARG A 241 3.18 -3.62 21.79
N PHE A 242 2.64 -2.41 21.77
CA PHE A 242 1.48 -2.04 22.59
C PHE A 242 0.24 -2.85 22.19
N GLN A 243 -0.04 -2.94 20.88
CA GLN A 243 -1.18 -3.71 20.37
C GLN A 243 -1.09 -5.20 20.73
N GLU A 244 0.09 -5.79 20.69
CA GLU A 244 0.32 -7.18 21.10
C GLU A 244 0.04 -7.39 22.60
N LEU A 245 0.43 -6.43 23.45
CA LEU A 245 0.22 -6.52 24.90
C LEU A 245 -1.25 -6.31 25.31
N HIS A 246 -1.98 -5.46 24.58
CA HIS A 246 -3.31 -4.97 25.01
C HIS A 246 -4.47 -5.35 24.09
N GLY A 247 -4.20 -5.88 22.89
CA GLY A 247 -5.21 -6.17 21.88
C GLY A 247 -5.88 -4.94 21.26
N ARG A 248 -5.34 -3.73 21.50
CA ARG A 248 -5.84 -2.46 20.96
C ARG A 248 -4.71 -1.47 20.71
N LEU A 249 -4.97 -0.44 19.90
CA LEU A 249 -4.05 0.67 19.74
C LEU A 249 -3.99 1.54 21.02
N PRO A 250 -2.87 2.24 21.27
CA PRO A 250 -2.77 3.14 22.41
C PRO A 250 -3.68 4.36 22.23
N THR A 251 -4.05 4.94 23.36
CA THR A 251 -4.86 6.15 23.49
C THR A 251 -4.12 7.17 24.35
N GLU A 252 -4.67 8.38 24.48
CA GLU A 252 -4.11 9.44 25.33
C GLU A 252 -3.85 8.98 26.77
N ALA A 253 -4.70 8.09 27.31
CA ALA A 253 -4.54 7.56 28.66
C ALA A 253 -3.29 6.68 28.84
N ASP A 254 -2.71 6.18 27.75
CA ASP A 254 -1.61 5.22 27.74
C ASP A 254 -0.24 5.91 27.59
N GLU A 255 -0.16 7.24 27.51
CA GLU A 255 1.09 7.99 27.26
C GLU A 255 2.23 7.56 28.21
N ARG A 256 1.94 7.48 29.51
CA ARG A 256 2.92 7.08 30.53
C ARG A 256 3.40 5.65 30.35
N GLU A 257 2.50 4.75 29.94
CA GLU A 257 2.84 3.37 29.66
C GLU A 257 3.69 3.28 28.40
N LEU A 258 3.33 3.99 27.33
CA LEU A 258 4.11 4.07 26.10
C LEU A 258 5.53 4.61 26.36
N GLY A 259 5.69 5.61 27.22
CA GLY A 259 7.01 6.10 27.63
C GLY A 259 7.82 5.02 28.37
N THR A 260 7.16 4.23 29.21
CA THR A 260 7.79 3.07 29.88
C THR A 260 8.17 1.99 28.87
N LEU A 261 7.27 1.69 27.94
CA LEU A 261 7.48 0.71 26.88
C LEU A 261 8.66 1.12 25.99
N ARG A 262 8.75 2.40 25.59
CA ARG A 262 9.89 2.98 24.86
C ARG A 262 11.21 2.70 25.57
N ASN A 263 11.27 3.00 26.87
CA ASN A 263 12.49 2.90 27.66
C ASN A 263 12.92 1.45 27.91
N ASN A 264 12.00 0.49 27.87
CA ASN A 264 12.28 -0.92 28.13
C ASN A 264 12.48 -1.74 26.86
N TYR A 265 11.69 -1.49 25.81
CA TYR A 265 11.64 -2.31 24.60
C TYR A 265 12.68 -1.91 23.55
N LEU A 266 12.81 -0.62 23.23
CA LEU A 266 13.76 -0.19 22.19
C LEU A 266 15.22 -0.54 22.52
N PRO A 267 15.70 -0.46 23.78
CA PRO A 267 17.06 -0.91 24.11
C PRO A 267 17.29 -2.41 23.87
N GLN A 268 16.25 -3.25 23.97
CA GLN A 268 16.36 -4.69 23.67
C GLN A 268 16.63 -4.94 22.19
N LEU A 269 16.23 -4.02 21.31
CA LEU A 269 16.51 -4.04 19.88
C LEU A 269 17.83 -3.33 19.52
N GLY A 270 18.64 -2.94 20.51
CA GLY A 270 19.94 -2.31 20.28
C GLY A 270 19.92 -0.78 20.10
N PHE A 271 18.78 -0.11 20.32
CA PHE A 271 18.73 1.36 20.28
C PHE A 271 19.48 1.96 21.47
N LYS A 272 20.71 2.42 21.23
CA LYS A 272 21.60 3.00 22.26
C LYS A 272 21.26 4.44 22.68
N ASP A 273 20.55 5.18 21.83
CA ASP A 273 20.14 6.57 22.10
C ASP A 273 18.67 6.74 21.76
N LEU A 274 17.85 7.07 22.76
CA LEU A 274 16.42 7.31 22.61
C LEU A 274 16.08 8.80 22.51
N SER A 275 17.07 9.70 22.58
CA SER A 275 16.84 11.16 22.55
C SER A 275 16.26 11.69 21.24
N PHE A 276 16.19 10.86 20.19
CA PHE A 276 15.53 11.20 18.94
C PHE A 276 14.00 10.95 18.98
N LEU A 277 13.54 10.14 19.94
CA LEU A 277 12.13 9.87 20.24
C LEU A 277 11.81 10.38 21.66
N ASP A 278 11.81 11.70 21.79
CA ASP A 278 11.49 12.40 23.03
C ASP A 278 10.05 12.18 23.50
N ASP A 279 9.72 12.69 24.69
CA ASP A 279 8.41 12.50 25.31
C ASP A 279 7.29 13.15 24.48
N SER A 280 7.57 14.23 23.75
CA SER A 280 6.58 14.86 22.85
C SER A 280 6.17 13.93 21.71
N MET A 281 7.10 13.13 21.19
CA MET A 281 6.79 12.13 20.16
C MET A 281 5.94 10.98 20.72
N ILE A 282 6.11 10.64 22.00
CA ILE A 282 5.31 9.62 22.67
C ILE A 282 3.90 10.12 22.94
N GLU A 283 3.76 11.37 23.37
CA GLU A 283 2.47 12.06 23.50
C GLU A 283 1.73 12.08 22.15
N ILE A 284 2.41 12.48 21.06
CA ILE A 284 1.82 12.47 19.72
C ILE A 284 1.38 11.06 19.32
N LEU A 285 2.18 10.03 19.60
CA LEU A 285 1.79 8.64 19.30
C LEU A 285 0.53 8.24 20.08
N ALA A 286 0.47 8.55 21.38
CA ALA A 286 -0.67 8.23 22.23
C ALA A 286 -1.97 8.90 21.74
N GLN A 287 -1.88 10.15 21.28
CA GLN A 287 -3.02 10.93 20.77
C GLN A 287 -3.46 10.52 19.35
N THR A 288 -2.54 10.01 18.52
CA THR A 288 -2.78 9.87 17.07
C THR A 288 -2.66 8.45 16.52
N ALA A 289 -2.54 7.44 17.37
CA ALA A 289 -2.29 6.05 16.96
C ALA A 289 -3.35 5.46 16.01
N ASP A 290 -4.61 5.89 16.10
CA ASP A 290 -5.70 5.49 15.18
C ASP A 290 -6.23 6.68 14.35
N THR A 291 -5.52 7.80 14.37
CA THR A 291 -5.96 9.03 13.70
C THR A 291 -5.46 9.04 12.26
N GLU A 292 -6.37 9.25 11.32
CA GLU A 292 -6.05 9.44 9.91
C GLU A 292 -6.13 10.91 9.53
N ILE A 293 -5.08 11.39 8.85
CA ILE A 293 -5.01 12.76 8.34
C ILE A 293 -4.98 12.67 6.83
N SER A 294 -6.01 13.20 6.16
CA SER A 294 -6.19 13.08 4.71
C SER A 294 -4.93 13.41 3.87
N PRO A 295 -4.18 14.50 4.14
CA PRO A 295 -2.90 14.75 3.48
C PRO A 295 -1.86 13.62 3.63
N VAL A 296 -1.77 12.99 4.80
CA VAL A 296 -0.84 11.88 5.07
C VAL A 296 -1.28 10.64 4.32
N CYS A 297 -2.58 10.31 4.35
CA CYS A 297 -3.16 9.23 3.57
C CYS A 297 -2.88 9.41 2.05
N ALA A 298 -3.02 10.63 1.53
CA ALA A 298 -2.75 10.93 0.13
C ALA A 298 -1.27 10.75 -0.26
N ILE A 299 -0.34 11.19 0.61
CA ILE A 299 1.10 11.02 0.37
C ILE A 299 1.48 9.54 0.42
N VAL A 300 1.12 8.84 1.50
CA VAL A 300 1.49 7.43 1.69
C VAL A 300 0.79 6.55 0.64
N GLY A 301 -0.51 6.75 0.42
CA GLY A 301 -1.29 5.99 -0.55
C GLY A 301 -0.85 6.22 -1.99
N GLY A 302 -0.48 7.46 -2.35
CA GLY A 302 0.08 7.77 -3.67
C GLY A 302 1.43 7.11 -3.91
N ILE A 303 2.34 7.16 -2.93
CA ILE A 303 3.66 6.49 -3.02
C ILE A 303 3.46 4.97 -3.13
N LEU A 304 2.64 4.37 -2.25
CA LEU A 304 2.41 2.93 -2.25
C LEU A 304 1.78 2.46 -3.57
N ALA A 305 0.74 3.13 -4.06
CA ALA A 305 0.14 2.78 -5.34
C ALA A 305 1.16 2.86 -6.49
N GLN A 306 2.05 3.86 -6.47
CA GLN A 306 3.12 3.96 -7.45
C GLN A 306 4.13 2.81 -7.35
N GLU A 307 4.49 2.37 -6.14
CA GLU A 307 5.36 1.19 -5.94
C GLU A 307 4.69 -0.09 -6.47
N ILE A 308 3.39 -0.27 -6.23
CA ILE A 308 2.61 -1.39 -6.77
C ILE A 308 2.62 -1.35 -8.31
N ILE A 309 2.38 -0.19 -8.91
CA ILE A 309 2.39 -0.02 -10.37
C ILE A 309 3.77 -0.34 -10.95
N LYS A 310 4.87 0.06 -10.28
CA LYS A 310 6.24 -0.24 -10.71
C LYS A 310 6.50 -1.74 -10.80
N VAL A 311 6.00 -2.52 -9.84
CA VAL A 311 6.15 -3.98 -9.81
C VAL A 311 5.37 -4.66 -10.93
N LEU A 312 4.26 -4.07 -11.36
CA LEU A 312 3.49 -4.55 -12.50
C LEU A 312 4.08 -4.12 -13.85
N SER A 313 4.66 -2.92 -13.91
CA SER A 313 5.20 -2.28 -15.12
C SER A 313 6.56 -2.82 -15.54
#